data_AF-A0A3M1DW59-F1
#
_entry.id   AF-A0A3M1DW59-F1
#
_cell.length_a   1.000
_cell.length_b   1.000
_cell.length_c   1.000
_cell.angle_alpha   90.00
_cell.angle_beta   90.00
_cell.angle_gamma   90.00
#
_symmetry.space_group_name_H-M   'P 1'
#
loop_
_entity.id
_entity.type
_entity.pdbx_description
1 polymer ?
#
loop_
_entity_poly.entity_id
_entity_poly.type
_entity_poly.pdbx_seq_one_letter_code
_entity_poly.pdbx_strand_id
1 'polypeptide(L)'
;MEPIVSGPSHEKIIRHVLVTFLVAAFAAAFLLDGYWGYATNNARQLVKSLGMRTDRLPTPQPDLTAEKGHRLERELTTGDSLLAAERLLGPPAIVQDNHGYYLGPGGHLRIDTRGGRVARVTWVDGIHTETDIALQRLIGWILAGLALLLGGATNARAGLNRCRSMLSRRETH
;
A
#
# COMPACT_ATOMS: atom_id res chain seq x y z
N MET A 1 -3.18 33.48 47.88
CA MET A 1 -3.50 33.15 46.48
C MET A 1 -2.86 31.81 46.18
N GLU A 2 -3.67 30.75 46.06
CA GLU A 2 -3.14 29.45 45.66
C GLU A 2 -2.77 29.47 44.17
N PRO A 3 -1.58 28.98 43.80
CA PRO A 3 -1.18 28.93 42.39
C PRO A 3 -2.06 27.92 41.64
N ILE A 4 -2.77 28.40 40.61
CA ILE A 4 -3.49 27.53 39.68
C ILE A 4 -2.43 26.74 38.90
N VAL A 5 -2.23 25.47 39.28
CA VAL A 5 -1.37 24.54 38.56
C VAL A 5 -2.11 24.12 37.27
N SER A 6 -2.02 24.96 36.25
CA SER A 6 -2.59 24.69 34.93
C SER A 6 -1.62 23.84 34.11
N GLY A 7 -1.68 22.53 34.28
CA GLY A 7 -1.06 21.53 33.40
C GLY A 7 -2.09 20.47 32.96
N PRO A 8 -1.90 19.81 31.80
CA PRO A 8 -2.75 18.67 31.45
C PRO A 8 -2.57 17.57 32.49
N SER A 9 -3.67 17.01 33.00
CA SER A 9 -3.62 15.89 33.94
C SER A 9 -2.88 14.71 33.31
N HIS A 10 -2.23 13.88 34.14
CA HIS A 10 -1.56 12.64 33.69
C HIS A 10 -2.47 11.79 32.80
N GLU A 11 -3.76 11.70 33.15
CA GLU A 11 -4.76 10.99 32.37
C GLU A 11 -4.93 11.57 30.94
N LYS A 12 -4.93 12.89 30.78
CA LYS A 12 -5.00 13.55 29.46
C LYS A 12 -3.77 13.26 28.63
N ILE A 13 -2.58 13.23 29.24
CA ILE A 13 -1.32 12.91 28.55
C ILE A 13 -1.36 11.45 28.07
N ILE A 14 -1.69 10.51 28.95
CA ILE A 14 -1.74 9.07 28.62
C ILE A 14 -2.75 8.81 27.50
N ARG A 15 -3.97 9.37 27.60
CA ARG A 15 -5.00 9.24 26.57
C ARG A 15 -4.52 9.77 25.22
N HIS A 16 -3.86 10.91 25.20
CA HIS A 16 -3.36 11.52 23.97
C HIS A 16 -2.24 10.70 23.33
N VAL A 17 -1.31 10.18 24.13
CA VAL A 17 -0.24 9.28 23.66
C VAL A 17 -0.83 8.01 23.07
N LEU A 18 -1.80 7.40 23.74
CA LEU A 18 -2.46 6.18 23.28
C LEU A 18 -3.20 6.39 21.96
N VAL A 19 -3.94 7.50 21.82
CA VAL A 19 -4.60 7.87 20.54
C VAL A 19 -3.57 8.08 19.44
N THR A 20 -2.49 8.82 19.72
CA THR A 20 -1.43 9.08 18.72
C THR A 20 -0.80 7.78 18.24
N PHE A 21 -0.51 6.85 19.16
CA PHE A 21 0.03 5.53 18.83
C PHE A 21 -0.93 4.72 17.96
N LEU A 22 -2.22 4.66 18.31
CA LEU A 22 -3.22 3.95 17.51
C LEU A 22 -3.33 4.51 16.09
N VAL A 23 -3.39 5.84 15.95
CA VAL A 23 -3.45 6.48 14.62
C VAL A 23 -2.19 6.17 13.80
N ALA A 24 -1.01 6.20 14.41
CA ALA A 24 0.24 5.85 13.74
C ALA A 24 0.27 4.37 13.31
N ALA A 25 -0.22 3.46 14.16
CA ALA A 25 -0.31 2.04 13.86
C ALA A 25 -1.27 1.77 12.69
N PHE A 26 -2.44 2.42 12.66
CA PHE A 26 -3.35 2.34 11.51
C PHE A 26 -2.72 2.92 10.25
N ALA A 27 -2.07 4.08 10.32
CA ALA A 27 -1.38 4.66 9.17
C ALA A 27 -0.39 3.66 8.54
N ALA A 28 0.43 3.02 9.38
CA ALA A 28 1.37 1.99 8.94
C ALA A 28 0.67 0.79 8.28
N ALA A 29 -0.43 0.31 8.86
CA ALA A 29 -1.20 -0.80 8.29
C ALA A 29 -1.79 -0.47 6.91
N PHE A 30 -2.43 0.69 6.75
CA PHE A 30 -2.99 1.15 5.48
C PHE A 30 -1.92 1.33 4.40
N LEU A 31 -0.75 1.89 4.77
CA LEU A 31 0.37 2.01 3.85
C LEU A 31 0.92 0.62 3.45
N LEU A 32 1.08 -0.29 4.42
CA LEU A 32 1.55 -1.65 4.15
C LEU A 32 0.63 -2.39 3.18
N ASP A 33 -0.69 -2.29 3.39
CA ASP A 33 -1.70 -2.89 2.51
C ASP A 33 -1.69 -2.25 1.12
N GLY A 34 -1.58 -0.93 1.04
CA GLY A 34 -1.49 -0.19 -0.21
C GLY A 34 -0.19 -0.45 -0.99
N TYR A 35 0.95 -0.71 -0.35
CA TYR A 35 2.21 -0.97 -1.05
C TYR A 35 2.41 -2.44 -1.41
N TRP A 36 2.00 -3.36 -0.54
CA TRP A 36 2.27 -4.79 -0.73
C TRP A 36 1.07 -5.70 -0.49
N GLY A 37 0.25 -5.42 0.53
CA GLY A 37 -0.80 -6.35 0.97
C GLY A 37 -1.81 -6.68 -0.13
N TYR A 38 -2.34 -5.66 -0.81
CA TYR A 38 -3.40 -5.82 -1.82
C TYR A 38 -2.89 -6.55 -3.06
N ALA A 39 -1.72 -6.14 -3.58
CA ALA A 39 -1.10 -6.80 -4.73
C ALA A 39 -0.76 -8.27 -4.42
N THR A 40 -0.27 -8.56 -3.21
CA THR A 40 0.01 -9.93 -2.75
C THR A 40 -1.27 -10.76 -2.63
N ASN A 41 -2.37 -10.16 -2.15
CA ASN A 41 -3.66 -10.83 -2.02
C ASN A 41 -4.23 -11.18 -3.41
N ASN A 42 -4.16 -10.25 -4.37
CA ASN A 42 -4.53 -10.49 -5.76
C ASN A 42 -3.74 -11.66 -6.37
N ALA A 43 -2.40 -11.66 -6.21
CA ALA A 43 -1.55 -12.75 -6.68
C ALA A 43 -1.91 -14.10 -6.04
N ARG A 44 -2.16 -14.11 -4.72
CA ARG A 44 -2.58 -15.32 -3.99
C ARG A 44 -3.90 -15.88 -4.50
N GLN A 45 -4.85 -15.01 -4.82
CA GLN A 45 -6.15 -15.42 -5.34
C GLN A 45 -6.05 -15.98 -6.75
N LEU A 46 -5.20 -15.41 -7.61
CA LEU A 46 -4.90 -15.99 -8.91
C LEU A 46 -4.29 -17.39 -8.75
N VAL A 47 -3.25 -17.54 -7.95
CA VAL A 47 -2.63 -18.86 -7.69
C VAL A 47 -3.67 -19.88 -7.21
N LYS A 48 -4.56 -19.45 -6.31
CA LYS A 48 -5.66 -20.29 -5.81
C LYS A 48 -6.68 -20.64 -6.91
N SER A 49 -7.07 -19.69 -7.76
CA SER A 49 -8.03 -19.93 -8.84
C SER A 49 -7.47 -20.85 -9.93
N LEU A 50 -6.15 -20.82 -10.13
CA LEU A 50 -5.42 -21.72 -11.02
C LEU A 50 -5.21 -23.12 -10.41
N GLY A 51 -5.59 -23.35 -9.15
CA GLY A 51 -5.41 -24.62 -8.45
C GLY A 51 -3.95 -24.96 -8.14
N MET A 52 -3.05 -23.98 -8.22
CA MET A 52 -1.62 -24.17 -8.01
C MET A 52 -1.31 -24.31 -6.51
N ARG A 53 -0.47 -25.29 -6.18
CA ARG A 53 0.15 -25.43 -4.85
C ARG A 53 1.58 -24.91 -4.92
N THR A 54 1.79 -23.63 -4.67
CA THR A 54 3.13 -23.03 -4.58
C THR A 54 3.33 -22.38 -3.23
N ASP A 55 4.50 -22.60 -2.64
CA ASP A 55 4.92 -21.94 -1.39
C ASP A 55 5.41 -20.51 -1.63
N ARG A 56 5.75 -20.18 -2.89
CA ARG A 56 6.22 -18.85 -3.28
C ARG A 56 5.19 -18.19 -4.19
N LEU A 57 4.65 -17.08 -3.71
CA LEU A 57 3.81 -16.22 -4.54
C LEU A 57 4.66 -15.49 -5.56
N PRO A 58 4.26 -15.46 -6.83
CA PRO A 58 4.91 -14.64 -7.83
C PRO A 58 4.83 -13.15 -7.48
N THR A 59 5.90 -12.42 -7.76
CA THR A 59 5.99 -11.00 -7.47
C THR A 59 5.25 -10.18 -8.53
N PRO A 60 4.31 -9.31 -8.13
CA PRO A 60 3.65 -8.40 -9.06
C PRO A 60 4.65 -7.44 -9.71
N GLN A 61 4.48 -7.18 -11.01
CA GLN A 61 5.24 -6.17 -11.73
C GLN A 61 4.63 -4.79 -11.42
N PRO A 62 5.39 -3.86 -10.80
CA PRO A 62 4.84 -2.56 -10.40
C PRO A 62 4.42 -1.70 -11.61
N ASP A 63 5.05 -1.91 -12.76
CA ASP A 63 4.81 -1.13 -13.98
C ASP A 63 3.64 -1.67 -14.81
N LEU A 64 3.07 -2.83 -14.47
CA LEU A 64 1.93 -3.42 -15.17
C LEU A 64 0.63 -2.90 -14.57
N THR A 65 0.31 -1.65 -14.87
CA THR A 65 -0.94 -1.03 -14.39
C THR A 65 -2.16 -1.53 -15.15
N ALA A 66 -3.37 -1.33 -14.62
CA ALA A 66 -4.62 -1.65 -15.30
C ALA A 66 -4.75 -0.92 -16.64
N GLU A 67 -4.37 0.36 -16.68
CA GLU A 67 -4.32 1.14 -17.93
C GLU A 67 -3.36 0.51 -18.94
N LYS A 68 -2.15 0.13 -18.50
CA LYS A 68 -1.17 -0.54 -19.37
C LYS A 68 -1.67 -1.91 -19.82
N GLY A 69 -2.33 -2.66 -18.94
CA GLY A 69 -2.93 -3.95 -19.24
C GLY A 69 -4.00 -3.84 -20.32
N HIS A 70 -4.95 -2.92 -20.17
CA HIS A 70 -5.98 -2.65 -21.17
C HIS A 70 -5.42 -2.07 -22.48
N ARG A 71 -4.34 -1.29 -22.41
CA ARG A 71 -3.65 -0.82 -23.61
C ARG A 71 -3.02 -2.00 -24.37
N LEU A 72 -2.32 -2.88 -23.66
CA LEU A 72 -1.71 -4.08 -24.26
C LEU A 72 -2.75 -5.08 -24.78
N GLU A 73 -3.90 -5.19 -24.13
CA GLU A 73 -5.05 -5.96 -24.62
C GLU A 73 -5.55 -5.45 -25.98
N ARG A 74 -5.45 -4.15 -26.25
CA ARG A 74 -5.81 -3.54 -27.55
C ARG A 74 -4.68 -3.57 -28.58
N GLU A 75 -3.44 -3.44 -28.13
CA GLU A 75 -2.26 -3.33 -29.01
C GLU A 75 -1.73 -4.69 -29.47
N LEU A 76 -1.75 -5.71 -28.61
CA LEU A 76 -1.32 -7.06 -28.96
C LEU A 76 -2.40 -7.73 -29.80
N THR A 77 -2.06 -8.01 -31.05
CA THR A 77 -3.02 -8.53 -32.02
C THR A 77 -2.96 -10.06 -32.03
N THR A 78 -4.11 -10.71 -32.24
CA THR A 78 -4.14 -12.16 -32.48
C THR A 78 -3.20 -12.51 -33.64
N GLY A 79 -2.27 -13.44 -33.41
CA GLY A 79 -1.26 -13.86 -34.38
C GLY A 79 0.15 -13.37 -34.08
N ASP A 80 0.32 -12.39 -33.17
CA ASP A 80 1.63 -11.92 -32.73
C ASP A 80 2.44 -13.05 -32.07
N SER A 81 3.77 -12.98 -32.18
CA SER A 81 4.65 -13.94 -31.51
C SER A 81 4.66 -13.68 -30.00
N LEU A 82 4.63 -14.74 -29.19
CA LEU A 82 4.75 -14.62 -27.73
C LEU A 82 6.02 -13.84 -27.30
N LEU A 83 7.12 -14.01 -28.05
CA LEU A 83 8.37 -13.25 -27.89
C LEU A 83 8.20 -11.73 -27.97
N ALA A 84 7.22 -11.22 -28.73
CA ALA A 84 6.95 -9.79 -28.80
C ALA A 84 6.33 -9.28 -27.50
N ALA A 85 5.40 -10.04 -26.91
CA ALA A 85 4.84 -9.74 -25.61
C ALA A 85 5.90 -9.84 -24.50
N GLU A 86 6.76 -10.87 -24.54
CA GLU A 86 7.85 -11.03 -23.57
C GLU A 86 8.90 -9.91 -23.65
N ARG A 87 9.15 -9.33 -24.83
CA ARG A 87 10.04 -8.17 -24.95
C ARG A 87 9.48 -6.92 -24.25
N LEU A 88 8.16 -6.78 -24.19
CA LEU A 88 7.48 -5.63 -23.58
C LEU A 88 7.26 -5.80 -22.07
N LEU A 89 6.98 -7.04 -21.63
CA LEU A 89 6.54 -7.36 -20.28
C LEU A 89 7.56 -8.18 -19.47
N GLY A 90 8.64 -8.63 -20.11
CA GLY A 90 9.51 -9.67 -19.55
C GLY A 90 8.85 -11.06 -19.61
N PRO A 91 9.42 -12.05 -18.91
CA PRO A 91 8.81 -13.38 -18.84
C PRO A 91 7.49 -13.35 -18.04
N PRO A 92 6.52 -14.21 -18.38
CA PRO A 92 5.30 -14.37 -17.60
C PRO A 92 5.60 -14.80 -16.18
N ALA A 93 4.82 -14.28 -15.22
CA ALA A 93 4.95 -14.61 -13.81
C ALA A 93 4.48 -16.04 -13.50
N ILE A 94 3.49 -16.53 -14.25
CA ILE A 94 2.99 -17.90 -14.20
C ILE A 94 2.78 -18.39 -15.63
N VAL A 95 3.22 -19.61 -15.93
CA VAL A 95 2.89 -20.32 -17.18
C VAL A 95 2.09 -21.55 -16.82
N GLN A 96 0.89 -21.68 -17.39
CA GLN A 96 0.04 -22.85 -17.20
C GLN A 96 -0.64 -23.25 -18.50
N ASP A 97 -0.42 -24.49 -18.92
CA ASP A 97 -0.88 -25.04 -20.20
C ASP A 97 -0.41 -24.17 -21.38
N ASN A 98 -1.33 -23.41 -21.96
CA ASN A 98 -1.09 -22.49 -23.08
C ASN A 98 -1.35 -21.02 -22.67
N HIS A 99 -1.30 -20.71 -21.38
CA HIS A 99 -1.59 -19.39 -20.84
C HIS A 99 -0.37 -18.81 -20.12
N GLY A 100 0.00 -17.58 -20.47
CA GLY A 100 0.95 -16.76 -19.74
C GLY A 100 0.20 -15.74 -18.89
N TYR A 101 0.49 -15.68 -17.59
CA TYR A 101 -0.08 -14.71 -16.67
C TYR A 101 0.98 -13.71 -16.23
N TYR A 102 0.67 -12.42 -16.39
CA TYR A 102 1.50 -11.31 -15.95
C TYR A 102 0.76 -10.57 -14.85
N LEU A 103 1.39 -10.44 -13.69
CA LEU A 103 0.75 -9.89 -12.51
C LEU A 103 1.03 -8.39 -12.40
N GLY A 104 -0.03 -7.59 -12.30
CA GLY A 104 0.03 -6.19 -11.90
C GLY A 104 -0.44 -6.02 -10.45
N PRO A 105 -0.33 -4.81 -9.88
CA PRO A 105 -0.82 -4.52 -8.54
C PRO A 105 -2.36 -4.65 -8.45
N GLY A 106 -3.10 -4.13 -9.45
CA GLY A 106 -4.56 -4.11 -9.46
C GLY A 106 -5.24 -5.30 -10.16
N GLY A 107 -4.48 -6.24 -10.72
CA GLY A 107 -5.02 -7.31 -11.55
C GLY A 107 -3.96 -8.10 -12.27
N HIS A 108 -4.32 -8.76 -13.36
CA HIS A 108 -3.38 -9.51 -14.18
C HIS A 108 -3.75 -9.53 -15.65
N LEU A 109 -2.73 -9.58 -16.49
CA LEU A 109 -2.88 -9.80 -17.93
C LEU A 109 -2.75 -11.30 -18.21
N ARG A 110 -3.76 -11.87 -18.85
CA ARG A 110 -3.76 -13.24 -19.34
C ARG A 110 -3.51 -13.23 -20.84
N ILE A 111 -2.49 -13.97 -21.28
CA ILE A 111 -2.16 -14.18 -22.69
C ILE A 111 -2.39 -15.64 -23.02
N ASP A 112 -3.43 -15.92 -23.81
CA ASP A 112 -3.69 -17.25 -24.35
C ASP A 112 -2.84 -17.44 -25.60
N THR A 113 -2.20 -18.60 -25.72
CA THR A 113 -1.34 -18.95 -26.85
C THR A 113 -1.89 -20.17 -27.59
N ARG A 114 -1.68 -20.21 -28.90
CA ARG A 114 -2.00 -21.38 -29.73
C ARG A 114 -0.92 -21.55 -30.78
N GLY A 115 -0.20 -22.67 -30.74
CA GLY A 115 0.92 -22.91 -31.66
C GLY A 115 2.03 -21.86 -31.55
N GLY A 116 2.33 -21.39 -30.33
CA GLY A 116 3.39 -20.40 -30.07
C GLY A 116 3.03 -18.95 -30.44
N ARG A 117 1.79 -18.70 -30.85
CA ARG A 117 1.28 -17.35 -31.20
C ARG A 117 0.20 -16.91 -30.22
N VAL A 118 0.09 -15.59 -30.03
CA VAL A 118 -0.96 -14.96 -29.22
C VAL A 118 -2.31 -15.24 -29.87
N ALA A 119 -3.19 -15.91 -29.14
CA ALA A 119 -4.56 -16.20 -29.56
C ALA A 119 -5.52 -15.15 -29.00
N ARG A 120 -5.34 -14.78 -27.73
CA ARG A 120 -6.15 -13.80 -27.01
C ARG A 120 -5.33 -13.14 -25.93
N VAL A 121 -5.53 -11.85 -25.74
CA VAL A 121 -5.02 -11.11 -24.59
C VAL A 121 -6.23 -10.59 -23.83
N THR A 122 -6.22 -10.71 -22.50
CA THR A 122 -7.32 -10.23 -21.66
C THR A 122 -6.76 -9.67 -20.37
N TRP A 123 -7.17 -8.46 -20.02
CA TRP A 123 -6.94 -7.93 -18.68
C TRP A 123 -8.05 -8.41 -17.74
N VAL A 124 -7.66 -8.86 -16.56
CA VAL A 124 -8.59 -9.31 -15.52
C VAL A 124 -8.26 -8.56 -14.24
N ASP A 125 -9.21 -7.75 -13.78
CA ASP A 125 -9.08 -7.03 -12.52
C ASP A 125 -9.00 -8.00 -11.33
N GLY A 126 -8.19 -7.63 -10.34
CA GLY A 126 -8.11 -8.33 -9.07
C GLY A 126 -9.31 -8.02 -8.17
N ILE A 127 -9.36 -8.65 -7.00
CA ILE A 127 -10.35 -8.28 -5.97
C ILE A 127 -10.08 -6.87 -5.45
N HIS A 128 -8.82 -6.44 -5.44
CA HIS A 128 -8.44 -5.07 -5.12
C HIS A 128 -7.96 -4.37 -6.38
N THR A 129 -8.67 -3.32 -6.77
CA THR A 129 -8.35 -2.50 -7.94
C THR A 129 -7.21 -1.53 -7.65
N GLU A 130 -6.66 -0.89 -8.69
CA GLU A 130 -5.67 0.18 -8.51
C GLU A 130 -6.23 1.38 -7.76
N THR A 131 -7.52 1.67 -7.94
CA THR A 131 -8.22 2.72 -7.20
C THR A 131 -8.26 2.40 -5.71
N ASP A 132 -8.55 1.15 -5.34
CA ASP A 132 -8.53 0.72 -3.93
C ASP A 132 -7.13 0.85 -3.33
N ILE A 133 -6.10 0.46 -4.09
CA ILE A 133 -4.70 0.57 -3.69
C ILE A 133 -4.31 2.04 -3.48
N ALA A 134 -4.68 2.93 -4.41
CA ALA A 134 -4.41 4.36 -4.30
C ALA A 134 -5.13 4.98 -3.10
N LEU A 135 -6.38 4.58 -2.86
CA LEU A 135 -7.17 5.03 -1.71
C LEU A 135 -6.55 4.59 -0.38
N GLN A 136 -6.09 3.33 -0.28
CA GLN A 136 -5.39 2.83 0.90
C GLN A 136 -4.13 3.66 1.20
N ARG A 137 -3.32 3.94 0.18
CA ARG A 137 -2.13 4.80 0.33
C ARG A 137 -2.51 6.22 0.76
N LEU A 138 -3.54 6.79 0.17
CA LEU A 138 -4.01 8.14 0.51
C LEU A 138 -4.46 8.22 1.97
N ILE A 139 -5.30 7.29 2.42
CA ILE A 139 -5.76 7.21 3.81
C ILE A 139 -4.55 7.02 4.75
N GLY A 140 -3.63 6.12 4.40
CA GLY A 140 -2.41 5.89 5.16
C GLY A 140 -1.59 7.17 5.35
N TRP A 141 -1.37 7.95 4.29
CA TRP A 141 -0.66 9.23 4.37
C TRP A 141 -1.41 10.30 5.17
N ILE A 142 -2.73 10.38 5.04
CA ILE A 142 -3.55 11.30 5.84
C ILE A 142 -3.43 10.96 7.34
N LEU A 143 -3.53 9.68 7.70
CA LEU A 143 -3.39 9.24 9.09
C LEU A 143 -1.96 9.46 9.62
N ALA A 144 -0.94 9.24 8.80
CA ALA A 144 0.45 9.52 9.18
C ALA A 144 0.65 11.02 9.47
N GLY A 145 0.11 11.90 8.61
CA GLY A 145 0.10 13.34 8.84
C GLY A 145 -0.62 13.73 10.13
N LEU A 146 -1.79 13.13 10.39
CA LEU A 146 -2.54 13.36 11.63
C LEU A 146 -1.75 12.91 12.87
N ALA A 147 -1.11 11.74 12.83
CA ALA A 147 -0.27 11.26 13.92
C ALA A 147 0.90 12.21 14.22
N LEU A 148 1.55 12.76 13.17
CA LEU A 148 2.62 13.74 13.32
C LEU A 148 2.11 15.05 13.94
N LEU A 149 0.93 15.54 13.53
CA LEU A 149 0.32 16.73 14.13
C LEU A 149 -0.02 16.51 15.60
N LEU A 150 -0.61 15.36 15.94
CA LEU A 150 -0.95 15.00 17.31
C LEU A 150 0.29 14.84 18.20
N GLY A 151 1.37 14.27 17.67
CA GLY A 151 2.66 14.10 18.37
C GLY A 151 3.50 15.38 18.43
N GLY A 152 3.40 16.27 17.44
CA GLY A 152 4.07 17.58 17.46
C GLY A 152 3.45 18.50 18.52
N ALA A 153 2.12 18.47 18.66
CA ALA A 153 1.40 19.26 19.66
C ALA A 153 1.75 18.87 21.11
N THR A 154 2.07 17.60 21.38
CA THR A 154 2.52 17.16 22.71
C THR A 154 3.94 17.61 23.02
N ASN A 155 4.85 17.53 22.05
CA ASN A 155 6.25 17.96 22.22
C ASN A 155 6.36 19.48 22.41
N ALA A 156 5.61 20.28 21.66
CA ALA A 156 5.59 21.74 21.82
C ALA A 156 5.08 22.18 23.20
N ARG A 157 4.02 21.51 23.72
CA ARG A 157 3.49 21.78 25.06
C ARG A 157 4.43 21.32 26.19
N ALA A 158 5.12 20.20 26.00
CA ALA A 158 6.12 19.73 26.97
C ALA A 158 7.33 20.67 27.06
N GLY A 159 7.77 21.25 25.93
CA GLY A 159 8.85 22.24 25.89
C GLY A 159 8.50 23.54 26.62
N LEU A 160 7.29 24.08 26.37
CA LEU A 160 6.79 25.29 27.05
C LEU A 160 6.72 25.13 28.57
N ASN A 161 6.29 23.97 29.06
CA ASN A 161 6.22 23.69 30.50
C ASN A 161 7.60 23.63 31.16
N ARG A 162 8.64 23.09 30.47
CA ARG A 162 10.01 23.10 31.00
C ARG A 162 10.59 24.51 31.10
N CYS A 163 10.42 25.34 30.07
CA CYS A 163 10.88 26.74 30.10
C CYS A 163 10.22 27.53 31.24
N ARG A 164 8.91 27.32 31.47
CA ARG A 164 8.18 27.98 32.56
C ARG A 164 8.66 27.55 33.95
N SER A 165 8.99 26.26 34.12
CA SER A 165 9.55 25.74 35.39
C SER A 165 10.95 26.28 35.71
N MET A 166 11.76 26.56 34.68
CA MET A 166 13.09 27.15 34.85
C MET A 166 13.02 28.63 35.23
N LEU A 167 12.06 29.38 34.67
CA LEU A 167 11.86 30.80 35.00
C LEU A 167 11.37 30.99 36.44
N SER A 168 10.44 30.14 36.91
CA SER A 168 9.95 30.20 38.30
C SER A 168 11.02 29.90 39.37
N ARG A 169 12.04 29.09 39.05
CA ARG A 169 13.17 28.82 39.97
C ARG A 169 14.17 29.97 40.07
N ARG A 170 14.17 30.93 39.13
CA ARG A 170 15.07 32.09 39.17
C ARG A 170 14.54 33.25 40.01
N GLU A 171 13.23 33.32 40.24
CA GLU A 171 12.61 34.39 41.03
C GLU A 171 12.60 34.11 42.55
N THR A 172 13.10 32.95 42.97
CA THR A 172 13.12 32.50 44.38
C THR A 172 14.51 32.58 45.03
N HIS A 173 15.48 33.19 44.35
CA HIS A 173 16.82 33.49 44.85
C HIS A 173 17.13 34.98 44.64
#